data_AF-G9XEQ6-F1
#
_entry.id   AF-G9XEQ6-F1
#
_cell.length_a   1.000
_cell.length_b   1.000
_cell.length_c   1.000
_cell.angle_alpha   90.00
_cell.angle_beta   90.00
_cell.angle_gamma   90.00
#
_symmetry.space_group_name_H-M   'P 1'
#
loop_
_entity.id
_entity.type
_entity.pdbx_description
1 polymer ?
#
loop_
_entity_poly.entity_id
_entity_poly.type
_entity_poly.pdbx_seq_one_letter_code
_entity_poly.pdbx_strand_id
1 'polypeptide(L)'
;MHKISIEEAKKISEIRNTIKDKKEDKRLHAIQLRGQGKSNKEIAEKLDTSIKVVNNWICKYVKEGIEGLLSKGQKGNHRNLTFEQEEEMLKKFRRKRQKRTDNNSQRNRRRICKNSRT
;
A
#
# COMPACT_ATOMS: atom_id res chain seq x y z
N MET A 1 23.35 6.19 -16.27
CA MET A 1 22.90 7.61 -16.10
C MET A 1 21.63 7.79 -16.92
N HIS A 2 20.48 8.02 -16.27
CA HIS A 2 19.23 8.24 -16.98
C HIS A 2 19.23 9.63 -17.65
N LYS A 3 18.92 9.69 -18.94
CA LYS A 3 18.85 10.94 -19.70
C LYS A 3 17.40 11.39 -19.70
N ILE A 4 17.14 12.58 -19.19
CA ILE A 4 15.86 13.27 -19.27
C ILE A 4 16.00 14.28 -20.39
N SER A 5 15.04 14.31 -21.31
CA SER A 5 15.08 15.24 -22.45
C SER A 5 14.72 16.66 -22.01
N ILE A 6 15.22 17.65 -22.74
CA ILE A 6 14.88 19.07 -22.54
C ILE A 6 13.38 19.30 -22.74
N GLU A 7 12.74 18.55 -23.63
CA GLU A 7 11.29 18.61 -23.88
C GLU A 7 10.48 18.15 -22.67
N GLU A 8 10.94 17.10 -21.99
CA GLU A 8 10.31 16.60 -20.76
C GLU A 8 10.43 17.63 -19.63
N ALA A 9 11.58 18.31 -19.54
CA ALA A 9 11.78 19.39 -18.57
C ALA A 9 10.81 20.57 -18.79
N LYS A 10 10.46 20.88 -20.05
CA LYS A 10 9.46 21.91 -20.38
C LYS A 10 8.05 21.49 -19.94
N LYS A 11 7.63 20.26 -20.25
CA LYS A 11 6.33 19.71 -19.79
C LYS A 11 6.21 19.74 -18.26
N ILE A 12 7.28 19.39 -17.56
CA ILE A 12 7.31 19.44 -16.08
C ILE A 12 7.16 20.87 -15.56
N SER A 13 7.69 21.87 -16.27
CA SER A 13 7.55 23.27 -15.87
C SER A 13 6.11 23.77 -15.95
N GLU A 14 5.33 23.29 -16.93
CA GLU A 14 3.90 23.63 -17.06
C GLU A 14 3.09 22.97 -15.93
N ILE A 15 3.36 21.70 -15.66
CA ILE A 15 2.74 20.94 -14.57
C ILE A 15 3.06 21.56 -13.19
N ARG A 16 4.24 22.14 -13.04
CA ARG A 16 4.64 22.81 -11.79
C ARG A 16 3.70 23.96 -11.43
N ASN A 17 3.19 24.69 -12.41
CA ASN A 17 2.30 25.82 -12.18
C ASN A 17 0.91 25.39 -11.68
N THR A 18 0.51 24.15 -11.91
CA THR A 18 -0.81 23.64 -11.52
C THR A 18 -0.81 23.01 -10.13
N ILE A 19 0.36 22.59 -9.63
CA ILE A 19 0.50 21.86 -8.38
C ILE A 19 0.63 22.80 -7.18
N LYS A 20 -0.21 22.57 -6.17
CA LYS A 20 -0.21 23.34 -4.92
C LYS A 20 0.70 22.73 -3.84
N ASP A 21 0.98 21.44 -3.92
CA ASP A 21 1.73 20.71 -2.90
C ASP A 21 3.24 20.94 -2.98
N LYS A 22 3.79 21.58 -1.94
CA LYS A 22 5.22 21.92 -1.86
C LYS A 22 6.17 20.72 -1.99
N LYS A 23 5.74 19.54 -1.53
CA LYS A 23 6.56 18.32 -1.60
C LYS A 23 6.65 17.75 -3.01
N GLU A 24 5.54 17.82 -3.75
CA GLU A 24 5.47 17.38 -5.14
C GLU A 24 6.22 18.37 -6.04
N ASP A 25 6.04 19.67 -5.78
CA ASP A 25 6.80 20.75 -6.42
C ASP A 25 8.32 20.52 -6.29
N LYS A 26 8.80 20.21 -5.08
CA LYS A 26 10.22 19.95 -4.82
C LYS A 26 10.76 18.77 -5.64
N ARG A 27 9.97 17.71 -5.80
CA ARG A 27 10.34 16.52 -6.61
C ARG A 27 10.38 16.85 -8.09
N LEU A 28 9.38 17.57 -8.60
CA LEU A 28 9.30 17.99 -9.99
C LEU A 28 10.42 18.97 -10.34
N HIS A 29 10.74 19.89 -9.43
CA HIS A 29 11.84 20.83 -9.62
C HIS A 29 13.19 20.10 -9.75
N ALA A 30 13.42 19.02 -9.00
CA ALA A 30 14.64 18.23 -9.12
C ALA A 30 14.82 17.63 -10.53
N ILE A 31 13.72 17.18 -11.16
CA ILE A 31 13.75 16.56 -12.48
C ILE A 31 13.87 17.60 -13.57
N GLN A 32 13.20 18.75 -13.40
CA GLN A 32 13.40 19.91 -14.27
C GLN A 32 14.88 20.31 -14.33
N LEU A 33 15.54 20.44 -13.17
CA LEU A 33 16.97 20.79 -13.09
C LEU A 33 17.85 19.71 -13.74
N ARG A 34 17.45 18.44 -13.63
CA ARG A 34 18.17 17.34 -14.27
C ARG A 34 18.03 17.35 -15.79
N GLY A 35 16.86 17.68 -16.33
CA GLY A 35 16.66 17.87 -17.76
C GLY A 35 17.38 19.10 -18.33
N GLN A 36 17.70 20.08 -17.47
CA GLN A 36 18.59 21.21 -17.79
C GLN A 36 20.09 20.84 -17.74
N GLY A 37 20.44 19.58 -17.44
CA GLY A 37 21.82 19.10 -17.44
C GLY A 37 22.59 19.28 -16.13
N LYS A 38 21.95 19.69 -15.04
CA LYS A 38 22.62 19.87 -13.74
C LYS A 38 23.03 18.54 -13.12
N SER A 39 24.14 18.57 -12.37
CA SER A 39 24.60 17.40 -11.64
C SER A 39 23.72 17.09 -10.43
N ASN A 40 23.66 15.83 -10.01
CA ASN A 40 22.87 15.45 -8.83
C ASN A 40 23.34 16.14 -7.55
N LYS A 41 24.63 16.51 -7.48
CA LYS A 41 25.22 17.22 -6.34
C LYS A 41 24.72 18.67 -6.27
N GLU A 42 24.77 19.38 -7.39
CA GLU A 42 24.22 20.74 -7.49
C GLU A 42 22.71 20.78 -7.19
N ILE A 43 21.96 19.78 -7.65
CA ILE A 43 20.53 19.68 -7.39
C ILE A 43 20.27 19.47 -5.89
N ALA A 44 21.06 18.59 -5.26
CA ALA A 44 20.97 18.31 -3.84
C ALA A 44 21.26 19.55 -2.99
N GLU A 45 22.32 20.30 -3.31
CA GLU A 45 22.68 21.57 -2.66
C GLU A 45 21.58 22.63 -2.85
N LYS A 46 21.09 22.80 -4.08
CA LYS A 46 20.05 23.81 -4.38
C LYS A 46 18.72 23.53 -3.68
N LEU A 47 18.36 22.26 -3.54
CA LEU A 47 17.10 21.85 -2.93
C LEU A 47 17.23 21.57 -1.43
N ASP A 48 18.42 21.69 -0.84
CA ASP A 48 18.71 21.26 0.53
C ASP A 48 18.18 19.84 0.79
N THR A 49 18.68 18.88 0.01
CA THR A 49 18.34 17.46 0.12
C THR A 49 19.57 16.60 -0.11
N SER A 50 19.48 15.31 0.21
CA SER A 50 20.60 14.40 -0.04
C SER A 50 20.65 13.94 -1.50
N ILE A 51 21.87 13.69 -2.01
CA ILE A 51 22.12 13.15 -3.35
C ILE A 51 21.36 11.84 -3.57
N LYS A 52 21.24 10.99 -2.53
CA LYS A 52 20.49 9.73 -2.57
C LYS A 52 19.00 9.96 -2.86
N VAL A 53 18.39 10.97 -2.23
CA VAL A 53 16.97 11.30 -2.43
C VAL A 53 16.71 11.80 -3.85
N VAL A 54 17.58 12.69 -4.35
CA VAL A 54 17.54 13.17 -5.74
C VAL A 54 17.64 12.00 -6.72
N ASN A 55 18.59 11.09 -6.52
CA ASN A 55 18.72 9.90 -7.36
C ASN A 55 17.45 9.03 -7.33
N ASN A 56 16.85 8.86 -6.15
CA ASN A 56 15.63 8.08 -6.00
C ASN A 56 14.45 8.69 -6.76
N TRP A 57 14.31 10.03 -6.76
CA TRP A 57 13.29 10.72 -7.55
C TRP A 57 13.49 10.53 -9.06
N ILE A 58 14.73 10.60 -9.54
CA ILE A 58 15.05 10.38 -10.95
C ILE A 58 14.72 8.94 -11.36
N CYS A 59 15.11 7.95 -10.55
CA CYS A 59 14.78 6.55 -10.79
C CYS A 59 13.27 6.29 -10.80
N LYS A 60 12.51 6.93 -9.90
CA LYS A 60 11.05 6.83 -9.88
C LYS A 60 10.43 7.43 -11.14
N TYR A 61 10.88 8.60 -11.55
CA TYR A 61 10.41 9.25 -12.76
C TYR A 61 10.65 8.43 -14.01
N VAL A 62 11.82 7.78 -14.13
CA VAL A 62 12.12 6.90 -15.27
C VAL A 62 11.24 5.66 -15.31
N LYS A 63 10.82 5.15 -14.14
CA LYS A 63 9.99 3.95 -14.03
C LYS A 63 8.50 4.21 -14.23
N GLU A 64 7.98 5.26 -13.60
CA GLU A 64 6.54 5.51 -13.45
C GLU A 64 6.12 6.87 -14.03
N GLY A 65 7.05 7.64 -14.60
CA GLY A 65 6.78 8.99 -15.11
C GLY A 65 6.43 9.99 -14.00
N ILE A 66 5.57 10.94 -14.34
CA ILE A 66 5.08 11.98 -13.42
C ILE A 66 4.29 11.35 -12.26
N GLU A 67 3.52 10.30 -12.53
CA GLU A 67 2.67 9.64 -11.54
C GLU A 67 3.48 9.04 -10.38
N GLY A 68 4.71 8.59 -10.64
CA GLY A 68 5.62 8.08 -9.61
C GLY A 68 6.14 9.13 -8.62
N LEU A 69 6.01 10.41 -8.95
CA LEU A 69 6.45 11.53 -8.11
C LEU A 69 5.31 12.11 -7.28
N LEU A 70 4.08 11.97 -7.77
CA LEU A 70 2.88 12.36 -7.05
C LEU A 70 2.74 11.51 -5.79
N SER A 71 2.21 12.11 -4.75
CA SER A 71 2.02 11.45 -3.48
C SER A 71 0.87 10.45 -3.58
N LYS A 72 1.20 9.17 -3.69
CA LYS A 72 0.21 8.09 -3.52
C LYS A 72 -0.30 8.14 -2.07
N GLY A 73 -1.62 8.17 -1.91
CA GLY A 73 -2.25 8.11 -0.59
C GLY A 73 -1.77 6.87 0.16
N GLN A 74 -1.54 7.01 1.47
CA GLN A 74 -1.13 5.88 2.30
C GLN A 74 -2.27 4.86 2.34
N LYS A 75 -2.07 3.70 1.72
CA LYS A 75 -3.02 2.60 1.83
C LYS A 75 -3.00 2.11 3.28
N GLY A 76 -4.13 2.23 3.98
CA GLY A 76 -4.30 1.67 5.31
C GLY A 76 -4.19 0.14 5.29
N ASN A 77 -3.93 -0.47 6.45
CA ASN A 77 -3.98 -1.92 6.56
C ASN A 77 -5.44 -2.40 6.48
N HIS A 78 -5.74 -3.35 5.60
CA HIS A 78 -7.07 -3.94 5.48
C HIS A 78 -7.28 -4.97 6.60
N ARG A 79 -7.45 -4.48 7.83
CA ARG A 79 -7.63 -5.34 9.02
C ARG A 79 -8.97 -6.09 9.03
N ASN A 80 -9.89 -5.71 8.16
CA ASN A 80 -11.20 -6.36 8.04
C ASN A 80 -11.08 -7.63 7.18
N LEU A 81 -11.70 -8.72 7.65
CA LEU A 81 -11.89 -9.94 6.85
C LEU A 81 -12.81 -9.66 5.67
N THR A 82 -12.62 -10.40 4.57
CA THR A 82 -13.63 -10.43 3.50
C THR A 82 -14.87 -11.20 3.97
N PHE A 83 -16.01 -10.95 3.33
CA PHE A 83 -17.27 -11.65 3.66
C PHE A 83 -17.12 -13.18 3.57
N GLU A 84 -16.38 -13.68 2.59
CA GLU A 84 -16.10 -15.12 2.45
C GLU A 84 -15.29 -15.68 3.63
N GLN A 85 -14.24 -14.95 4.06
CA GLN A 85 -13.42 -15.34 5.21
C GLN A 85 -14.23 -15.33 6.51
N GLU A 86 -15.13 -14.36 6.67
CA GLU A 86 -16.03 -14.27 7.81
C GLU A 86 -17.01 -15.45 7.84
N GLU A 87 -17.60 -15.80 6.69
CA GLU A 87 -18.53 -16.92 6.58
C GLU A 87 -17.85 -18.26 6.89
N GLU A 88 -16.64 -18.48 6.39
CA GLU A 88 -15.86 -19.67 6.69
C GLU A 88 -15.53 -19.78 8.19
N MET A 89 -15.18 -18.64 8.81
CA MET A 89 -14.97 -18.55 10.25
C MET A 89 -16.24 -18.94 11.03
N LEU A 90 -17.39 -18.38 10.65
CA LEU A 90 -18.69 -18.67 11.26
C LEU A 90 -19.09 -20.13 11.08
N LYS A 91 -18.88 -20.72 9.90
CA LYS A 91 -19.15 -22.13 9.60
C LYS A 91 -18.37 -23.05 10.54
N LYS A 92 -17.10 -22.73 10.83
CA LYS A 92 -16.27 -23.47 11.79
C LYS A 92 -16.87 -23.45 13.20
N PHE A 93 -17.37 -22.29 13.65
CA PHE A 93 -18.02 -22.16 14.95
C PHE A 93 -19.36 -22.88 15.03
N ARG A 94 -20.21 -22.75 14.00
CA ARG A 94 -21.48 -23.48 13.89
C ARG A 94 -21.26 -24.99 13.96
N ARG A 95 -20.26 -25.51 13.24
CA ARG A 95 -19.89 -26.93 13.26
C ARG A 95 -19.42 -27.41 14.63
N LYS A 96 -18.61 -26.59 15.33
CA LYS A 96 -18.19 -26.91 16.71
C LYS A 96 -19.38 -26.95 17.68
N ARG A 97 -20.35 -26.05 17.52
CA ARG A 97 -21.56 -26.01 18.35
C ARG A 97 -22.42 -27.26 18.15
N GLN A 98 -22.67 -27.65 16.90
CA GLN A 98 -23.45 -28.85 16.58
C GLN A 98 -22.83 -30.12 17.16
N LYS A 99 -21.50 -30.29 17.00
CA LYS A 99 -20.80 -31.43 17.61
C LYS A 99 -20.97 -31.48 19.14
N ARG A 100 -20.98 -30.32 19.81
CA ARG A 100 -21.19 -30.27 21.27
C ARG A 100 -22.60 -30.69 21.65
N THR A 101 -23.63 -30.24 20.93
CA THR A 101 -25.03 -30.61 21.20
C THR A 101 -25.27 -32.11 20.97
N ASP A 102 -24.71 -32.66 19.89
CA ASP A 102 -24.86 -34.08 19.55
C ASP A 102 -24.18 -34.97 20.59
N ASN A 103 -22.95 -34.62 21.01
CA ASN A 103 -22.23 -35.33 22.07
C ASN A 103 -22.98 -35.30 23.42
N ASN A 104 -23.63 -34.17 23.75
CA ASN A 104 -24.40 -34.05 24.98
C ASN A 104 -25.69 -34.89 24.93
N SER A 105 -26.39 -34.88 23.78
CA SER A 105 -27.56 -35.72 23.52
C SER A 105 -27.23 -37.21 23.62
N GLN A 106 -26.12 -37.66 23.03
CA GLN A 106 -25.63 -39.04 23.13
C GLN A 106 -25.30 -39.44 24.57
N ARG A 107 -24.66 -38.55 25.35
CA ARG A 107 -24.42 -38.78 26.78
C ARG A 107 -25.71 -38.92 27.58
N ASN A 108 -26.70 -38.08 27.30
CA ASN A 108 -27.97 -38.12 28.02
C ASN A 108 -28.76 -39.41 27.71
N ARG A 109 -28.82 -39.81 26.43
CA ARG A 109 -29.40 -41.11 26.02
C ARG A 109 -28.71 -42.28 26.72
N ARG A 110 -27.38 -42.29 26.77
CA ARG A 110 -26.61 -43.33 27.48
C ARG A 110 -26.87 -43.37 28.98
N ARG A 111 -27.13 -42.23 29.63
CA ARG A 111 -27.52 -42.18 31.05
C ARG A 111 -28.90 -42.78 31.27
N ILE A 112 -29.88 -42.38 30.45
CA ILE A 112 -31.26 -42.88 30.55
C ILE A 112 -31.30 -44.40 30.37
N CYS A 113 -30.62 -44.95 29.36
CA CYS A 113 -30.57 -46.40 29.12
C CYS A 113 -29.84 -47.21 30.22
N LYS A 114 -28.96 -46.56 31.01
CA LYS A 114 -28.29 -47.21 32.15
C LYS A 114 -29.18 -47.24 33.39
N ASN A 115 -29.95 -46.18 33.63
CA ASN A 115 -30.89 -46.10 34.76
C ASN A 115 -32.15 -46.94 34.54
N SER A 116 -32.48 -47.31 33.30
CA SER A 116 -33.63 -48.18 32.99
C SER A 116 -33.30 -49.68 33.05
N ARG A 117 -32.07 -50.06 33.44
CA ARG A 117 -31.58 -51.44 33.57
C ARG A 117 -31.28 -51.85 35.02
N THR A 118 -31.54 -50.96 35.96
CA THR A 118 -31.51 -51.17 37.42
C THR A 118 -32.94 -51.14 37.93
#